data_AF-R5QMC2-F1
#
_entry.id   AF-R5QMC2-F1
#
_cell.length_a   1.000
_cell.length_b   1.000
_cell.length_c   1.000
_cell.angle_alpha   90.00
_cell.angle_beta   90.00
_cell.angle_gamma   90.00
#
_symmetry.space_group_name_H-M   'P 1'
#
loop_
_entity.id
_entity.type
_entity.pdbx_description
1 polymer ?
#
loop_
_entity_poly.entity_id
_entity_poly.type
_entity_poly.pdbx_seq_one_letter_code
_entity_poly.pdbx_strand_id
1 'polypeptide(L)'
;MGVAAIVEDGKIKNATSTTSTKEKSSTLGKDDFLQLLVAQMKFQDPLEPTSNTEYIAQYATFSEVEQIQNMSKSMDLSRASSLVGQTVQITSTDDNGKETTKMGKVDYVKYENGKAMVSVDEELYSLDDVTYVCDQDYLTAFGLAQTLVSDMAKLPKIEQVTASDKETIEKVLKQYDDMNDYQKTFLSKSVVGSLEEYRKKLAELSGNKADDTENADGDKADGGNDTAQDV
;
A
#
# COMPACT_ATOMS: atom_id res chain seq x y z
N MET A 1 -9.87 49.48 14.32
CA MET A 1 -10.10 50.18 15.60
C MET A 1 -10.11 49.13 16.70
N GLY A 2 -8.96 48.86 17.33
CA GLY A 2 -8.85 47.84 18.39
C GLY A 2 -9.34 48.39 19.72
N VAL A 3 -10.16 47.61 20.43
CA VAL A 3 -10.49 47.88 21.83
C VAL A 3 -9.34 47.36 22.69
N ALA A 4 -8.56 48.28 23.24
CA ALA A 4 -7.53 47.96 24.22
C ALA A 4 -8.22 47.62 25.55
N ALA A 5 -7.86 46.47 26.14
CA ALA A 5 -8.20 46.20 27.52
C ALA A 5 -7.42 47.17 28.41
N ILE A 6 -8.11 47.93 29.25
CA ILE A 6 -7.50 48.84 30.21
C ILE A 6 -7.04 48.00 31.40
N VAL A 7 -5.73 47.99 31.66
CA VAL A 7 -5.13 47.34 32.83
C VAL A 7 -4.80 48.43 33.84
N GLU A 8 -5.42 48.37 35.02
CA GLU A 8 -5.15 49.25 36.16
C GLU A 8 -4.97 48.35 37.40
N ASP A 9 -3.84 48.49 38.10
CA ASP A 9 -3.47 47.73 39.31
C ASP A 9 -3.62 46.19 39.23
N GLY A 10 -3.22 45.60 38.10
CA GLY A 10 -3.03 44.15 37.97
C GLY A 10 -4.31 43.30 37.98
N LYS A 11 -5.50 43.89 37.78
CA LYS A 11 -6.75 43.13 37.62
C LYS A 11 -7.51 43.53 36.35
N ILE A 12 -7.86 42.53 35.54
CA ILE A 12 -8.59 42.71 34.28
C ILE A 12 -10.09 42.90 34.59
N LYS A 13 -10.67 44.06 34.25
CA LYS A 13 -12.13 44.24 34.30
C LYS A 13 -12.73 43.85 32.95
N ASN A 14 -13.54 42.80 32.96
CA ASN A 14 -14.21 42.29 31.77
C ASN A 14 -15.33 43.26 31.34
N ALA A 15 -15.20 43.89 30.17
CA ALA A 15 -16.29 44.62 29.55
C ALA A 15 -17.22 43.64 28.83
N THR A 16 -18.48 43.61 29.25
CA THR A 16 -19.53 42.72 28.75
C THR A 16 -19.81 42.90 27.25
N SER A 17 -19.51 41.83 26.51
CA SER A 17 -20.20 41.24 25.34
C SER A 17 -20.76 42.11 24.20
N THR A 18 -20.29 41.83 22.97
CA THR A 18 -21.19 41.43 21.88
C THR A 18 -20.45 40.60 20.83
N THR A 19 -21.12 39.52 20.45
CA THR A 19 -20.66 38.34 19.72
C THR A 19 -20.34 38.62 18.25
N SER A 20 -19.17 38.19 17.79
CA SER A 20 -18.95 37.75 16.41
C SER A 20 -17.88 36.67 16.42
N THR A 21 -18.36 35.46 16.22
CA THR A 21 -17.64 34.19 16.10
C THR A 21 -16.56 34.29 15.03
N LYS A 22 -15.34 34.61 15.47
CA LYS A 22 -14.13 34.14 14.82
C LYS A 22 -13.56 33.14 15.80
N GLU A 23 -13.48 31.87 15.40
CA GLU A 23 -12.73 30.86 16.13
C GLU A 23 -11.31 31.39 16.31
N LYS A 24 -11.08 32.03 17.45
CA LYS A 24 -9.74 32.24 17.96
C LYS A 24 -9.33 30.88 18.47
N SER A 25 -8.63 30.13 17.63
CA SER A 25 -7.71 29.09 18.06
C SER A 25 -6.91 29.67 19.22
N SER A 26 -7.30 29.35 20.45
CA SER A 26 -6.62 29.72 21.68
C SER A 26 -5.38 28.84 21.86
N THR A 27 -4.60 28.70 20.80
CA THR A 27 -3.25 28.17 20.84
C THR A 27 -2.40 29.40 21.05
N LEU A 28 -1.90 29.61 22.27
CA LEU A 28 -0.84 30.58 22.50
C LEU A 28 0.27 30.25 21.49
N GLY A 29 0.57 31.17 20.58
CA GLY A 29 1.57 30.90 19.56
C GLY A 29 2.93 30.62 20.20
N LYS A 30 3.76 29.80 19.56
CA LYS A 30 5.18 29.61 19.94
C LYS A 30 5.89 30.95 20.17
N ASP A 31 5.48 31.99 19.44
CA ASP A 31 5.97 33.37 19.55
C ASP A 31 5.45 34.10 20.80
N ASP A 32 4.17 33.94 21.16
CA ASP A 32 3.60 34.48 22.40
C ASP A 32 4.24 33.82 23.63
N PHE A 33 4.58 32.53 23.52
CA PHE A 33 5.31 31.76 24.53
C PHE A 33 6.77 32.23 24.68
N LEU A 34 7.50 32.44 23.59
CA LEU A 34 8.87 32.98 23.65
C LEU A 34 8.89 34.41 24.20
N GLN A 35 7.87 35.21 23.88
CA GLN A 35 7.74 36.56 24.41
C GLN A 35 7.42 36.57 25.91
N LEU A 36 6.61 35.61 26.38
CA LEU A 36 6.36 35.40 27.81
C LEU A 36 7.60 34.90 28.54
N LEU A 37 8.39 34.00 27.93
CA LEU A 37 9.66 33.49 28.47
C LEU A 37 10.70 34.61 28.64
N VAL A 38 10.84 35.48 27.63
CA VAL A 38 11.74 36.64 27.67
C VAL A 38 11.25 37.68 28.68
N ALA A 39 9.95 37.91 28.76
CA ALA A 39 9.37 38.82 29.76
C ALA A 39 9.60 38.30 31.19
N GLN A 40 9.46 37.00 31.43
CA GLN A 40 9.73 36.39 32.73
C GLN A 40 11.22 36.45 33.11
N MET A 41 12.17 36.18 32.20
CA MET A 41 13.60 36.38 32.50
C MET A 41 13.95 37.83 32.87
N LYS A 42 13.17 38.82 32.40
CA LYS A 42 13.38 40.25 32.71
C LYS A 42 12.78 40.71 34.03
N PHE A 43 11.75 40.02 34.55
CA PHE A 43 10.93 40.49 35.68
C PHE A 43 10.76 39.46 36.82
N GLN A 44 11.46 38.32 36.79
CA GLN A 44 11.44 37.34 37.89
C GLN A 44 12.14 37.88 39.13
N ASP A 45 11.42 37.88 40.25
CA ASP A 45 12.00 38.03 41.59
C ASP A 45 12.78 36.72 41.92
N PRO A 46 14.09 36.79 42.24
CA PRO A 46 14.94 35.61 42.40
C PRO A 46 14.53 34.62 43.51
N LEU A 47 13.50 34.93 44.30
CA LEU A 47 13.06 34.12 45.44
C LEU A 47 11.95 33.08 45.14
N GLU A 48 11.28 33.09 43.96
CA GLU A 48 10.26 32.07 43.59
C GLU A 48 10.28 31.60 42.11
N PRO A 49 11.36 30.95 41.63
CA PRO A 49 11.51 30.55 40.22
C PRO A 49 10.74 29.28 39.79
N THR A 50 10.12 28.53 40.70
CA THR A 50 9.67 27.14 40.45
C THR A 50 8.32 27.03 39.72
N SER A 51 7.32 27.84 40.08
CA SER A 51 5.95 27.64 39.55
C SER A 51 5.80 27.98 38.06
N ASN A 52 6.53 28.99 37.55
CA ASN A 52 6.44 29.39 36.15
C ASN A 52 7.23 28.45 35.22
N THR A 53 8.37 27.92 35.71
CA THR A 53 9.20 26.97 34.97
C THR A 53 8.47 25.64 34.77
N GLU A 54 7.75 25.16 35.79
CA GLU A 54 6.94 23.92 35.71
C GLU A 54 5.82 24.03 34.66
N TYR A 55 5.10 25.16 34.63
CA TYR A 55 4.03 25.40 33.65
C TYR A 55 4.58 25.49 32.21
N ILE A 56 5.73 26.14 32.04
CA ILE A 56 6.46 26.22 30.77
C ILE A 56 6.92 24.85 30.29
N ALA A 57 7.47 24.03 31.17
CA ALA A 57 7.88 22.66 30.85
C ALA A 57 6.68 21.80 30.41
N GLN A 58 5.54 21.94 31.11
CA GLN A 58 4.32 21.23 30.76
C GLN A 58 3.72 21.70 29.42
N TYR A 59 3.78 23.01 29.11
CA TYR A 59 3.32 23.56 27.82
C TYR A 59 4.22 23.14 26.65
N ALA A 60 5.54 23.18 26.84
CA ALA A 60 6.49 22.68 25.85
C ALA A 60 6.22 21.20 25.53
N THR A 61 5.96 20.39 26.57
CA THR A 61 5.57 18.97 26.40
C THR A 61 4.29 18.83 25.58
N PHE A 62 3.24 19.63 25.85
CA PHE A 62 2.01 19.59 25.05
C PHE A 62 2.24 20.03 23.59
N SER A 63 3.05 21.06 23.37
CA SER A 63 3.37 21.55 22.03
C SER A 63 4.16 20.52 21.21
N GLU A 64 5.09 19.81 21.85
CA GLU A 64 5.82 18.70 21.23
C GLU A 64 4.88 17.56 20.84
N VAL A 65 3.94 17.18 21.72
CA VAL A 65 2.93 16.14 21.43
C VAL A 65 2.04 16.56 20.26
N GLU A 66 1.58 17.81 20.21
CA GLU A 66 0.78 18.32 19.09
C GLU A 66 1.57 18.27 17.77
N GLN A 67 2.85 18.65 17.81
CA GLN A 67 3.71 18.59 16.63
C GLN A 67 3.96 17.14 16.16
N ILE A 68 4.11 16.19 17.08
CA ILE A 68 4.19 14.76 16.77
C ILE A 68 2.87 14.26 16.16
N GLN A 69 1.72 14.66 16.69
CA GLN A 69 0.41 14.30 16.13
C GLN A 69 0.23 14.85 14.71
N ASN A 70 0.64 16.10 14.47
CA ASN A 70 0.59 16.71 13.13
C ASN A 70 1.55 16.02 12.15
N MET A 71 2.70 15.57 12.63
CA MET A 71 3.64 14.76 11.84
C MET A 71 3.03 13.40 11.48
N SER A 72 2.44 12.69 12.46
CA SER A 72 1.75 11.41 12.24
C SER A 72 0.68 11.55 11.17
N LYS A 73 -0.20 12.56 11.29
CA LYS A 73 -1.24 12.85 10.29
C LYS A 73 -0.68 13.09 8.89
N SER A 74 0.46 13.77 8.79
CA SER A 74 1.13 14.03 7.50
C SER A 74 1.72 12.75 6.90
N MET A 75 2.29 11.88 7.75
CA MET A 75 2.78 10.56 7.34
C MET A 75 1.63 9.65 6.89
N ASP A 76 0.50 9.65 7.59
CA ASP A 76 -0.70 8.88 7.23
C ASP A 76 -1.26 9.32 5.89
N LEU A 77 -1.36 10.63 5.66
CA LEU A 77 -1.78 11.18 4.37
C LEU A 77 -0.80 10.80 3.26
N SER A 78 0.50 10.85 3.51
CA SER A 78 1.53 10.44 2.53
C SER A 78 1.42 8.96 2.20
N ARG A 79 1.26 8.10 3.22
CA ARG A 79 1.06 6.67 3.04
C ARG A 79 -0.21 6.41 2.24
N ALA A 80 -1.35 6.97 2.64
CA ALA A 80 -2.61 6.81 1.91
C ALA A 80 -2.47 7.26 0.45
N SER A 81 -1.83 8.42 0.21
CA SER A 81 -1.61 8.93 -1.15
C SER A 81 -0.80 7.98 -2.01
N SER A 82 0.20 7.29 -1.43
CA SER A 82 0.99 6.27 -2.14
C SER A 82 0.19 5.01 -2.50
N LEU A 83 -0.94 4.76 -1.84
CA LEU A 83 -1.82 3.63 -2.14
C LEU A 83 -2.72 3.90 -3.36
N VAL A 84 -2.91 5.15 -3.77
CA VAL A 84 -3.75 5.47 -4.94
C VAL A 84 -3.21 4.74 -6.17
N GLY A 85 -4.08 3.96 -6.82
CA GLY A 85 -3.73 3.12 -7.96
C GLY A 85 -3.21 1.73 -7.62
N GLN A 86 -2.83 1.47 -6.35
CA GLN A 86 -2.43 0.14 -5.88
C GLN A 86 -3.66 -0.71 -5.56
N THR A 87 -3.49 -2.02 -5.64
CA THR A 87 -4.49 -2.98 -5.12
C THR A 87 -4.18 -3.25 -3.66
N VAL A 88 -5.18 -3.13 -2.79
CA VAL A 88 -5.03 -3.32 -1.35
C VAL A 88 -5.99 -4.38 -0.84
N GLN A 89 -5.63 -5.03 0.27
CA GLN A 89 -6.54 -5.84 1.06
C GLN A 89 -6.94 -5.04 2.30
N ILE A 90 -8.25 -4.97 2.53
CA ILE A 90 -8.86 -4.30 3.67
C ILE A 90 -9.52 -5.36 4.55
N THR A 91 -9.31 -5.27 5.85
CA THR A 91 -10.01 -6.09 6.84
C THR A 91 -10.91 -5.19 7.67
N SER A 92 -12.23 -5.36 7.54
CA SER A 92 -13.21 -4.64 8.34
C SER A 92 -13.92 -5.60 9.28
N THR A 93 -14.13 -5.16 10.52
CA THR A 93 -14.88 -5.90 11.53
C THR A 93 -16.30 -5.37 11.60
N ASP A 94 -17.30 -6.25 11.47
CA ASP A 94 -18.71 -5.87 11.62
C ASP A 94 -19.10 -5.65 13.09
N ASP A 95 -20.33 -5.15 13.32
CA ASP A 95 -20.87 -4.89 14.67
C ASP A 95 -20.94 -6.15 15.55
N ASN A 96 -20.85 -7.35 14.96
CA ASN A 96 -20.87 -8.63 15.66
C ASN A 96 -19.45 -9.15 15.95
N GLY A 97 -18.41 -8.37 15.65
CA GLY A 97 -17.01 -8.76 15.83
C GLY A 97 -16.48 -9.72 14.77
N LYS A 98 -17.22 -9.93 13.67
CA LYS A 98 -16.77 -10.79 12.57
C LYS A 98 -15.93 -9.97 11.60
N GLU A 99 -14.71 -10.45 11.36
CA GLU A 99 -13.83 -9.88 10.35
C GLU A 99 -14.26 -10.31 8.94
N THR A 100 -14.21 -9.35 8.01
CA THR A 100 -14.42 -9.55 6.58
C THR A 100 -13.26 -8.94 5.82
N THR A 101 -12.76 -9.65 4.82
CA THR A 101 -11.67 -9.16 3.96
C THR A 101 -12.22 -8.79 2.59
N LYS A 102 -11.74 -7.65 2.07
CA LYS A 102 -12.05 -7.16 0.73
C LYS A 102 -10.76 -6.79 0.04
N MET A 103 -10.61 -7.15 -1.22
CA MET A 103 -9.51 -6.69 -2.06
C MET A 103 -10.05 -5.79 -3.15
N GLY A 104 -9.33 -4.72 -3.45
CA GLY A 104 -9.68 -3.86 -4.57
C GLY A 104 -8.65 -2.78 -4.80
N LYS A 105 -8.77 -2.11 -5.95
CA LYS A 105 -7.86 -1.03 -6.34
C LYS A 105 -8.29 0.27 -5.66
N VAL A 106 -7.33 1.02 -5.13
CA VAL A 106 -7.62 2.32 -4.54
C VAL A 106 -7.82 3.35 -5.64
N ASP A 107 -8.98 4.00 -5.62
CA ASP A 107 -9.33 5.03 -6.62
C ASP A 107 -8.88 6.43 -6.20
N TYR A 108 -9.11 6.78 -4.93
CA TYR A 108 -8.69 8.04 -4.34
C TYR A 108 -8.58 7.93 -2.82
N VAL A 109 -8.00 8.97 -2.22
CA VAL A 109 -7.90 9.14 -0.78
C VAL A 109 -8.72 10.35 -0.38
N LYS A 110 -9.49 10.22 0.70
CA LYS A 110 -10.21 11.32 1.32
C LYS A 110 -9.62 11.58 2.70
N TYR A 111 -9.39 12.84 3.03
CA TYR A 111 -8.99 13.23 4.37
C TYR A 111 -10.18 13.90 5.07
N GLU A 112 -10.67 13.30 6.16
CA GLU A 112 -11.84 13.78 6.89
C GLU A 112 -11.65 13.55 8.39
N ASN A 113 -12.02 14.54 9.21
CA ASN A 113 -11.87 14.49 10.68
C ASN A 113 -10.46 14.12 11.17
N GLY A 114 -9.42 14.51 10.42
CA GLY A 114 -8.03 14.22 10.78
C GLY A 114 -7.58 12.79 10.48
N LYS A 115 -8.38 12.00 9.77
CA LYS A 115 -8.06 10.62 9.36
C LYS A 115 -8.02 10.50 7.84
N ALA A 116 -7.05 9.73 7.35
CA ALA A 116 -6.98 9.36 5.95
C ALA A 116 -7.88 8.13 5.68
N MET A 117 -8.70 8.23 4.64
CA MET A 117 -9.62 7.20 4.20
C MET A 117 -9.27 6.81 2.76
N VAL A 118 -9.25 5.52 2.46
CA VAL A 118 -9.02 5.01 1.10
C VAL A 118 -10.36 4.61 0.48
N SER A 119 -10.57 4.95 -0.79
CA SER A 119 -11.76 4.53 -1.55
C SER A 119 -11.45 3.25 -2.33
N VAL A 120 -12.24 2.20 -2.10
CA VAL A 120 -12.18 0.92 -2.81
C VAL A 120 -13.59 0.45 -3.15
N ASP A 121 -13.87 0.25 -4.45
CA ASP A 121 -15.20 -0.11 -4.99
C ASP A 121 -16.32 0.82 -4.48
N GLU A 122 -16.14 2.14 -4.63
CA GLU A 122 -17.08 3.18 -4.21
C GLU A 122 -17.32 3.33 -2.69
N GLU A 123 -16.64 2.52 -1.86
CA GLU A 123 -16.72 2.57 -0.40
C GLU A 123 -15.45 3.14 0.22
N LEU A 124 -15.60 3.88 1.34
CA LEU A 124 -14.49 4.47 2.08
C LEU A 124 -14.13 3.62 3.29
N TYR A 125 -12.85 3.31 3.42
CA TYR A 125 -12.27 2.53 4.50
C TYR A 125 -11.18 3.32 5.23
N SER A 126 -10.98 3.07 6.52
CA SER A 126 -9.88 3.70 7.25
C SER A 126 -8.55 3.23 6.66
N LEU A 127 -7.54 4.11 6.62
CA LEU A 127 -6.18 3.68 6.32
C LEU A 127 -5.70 2.56 7.26
N ASP A 128 -6.20 2.55 8.50
CA ASP A 128 -5.88 1.54 9.51
C ASP A 128 -6.40 0.15 9.15
N ASP A 129 -7.46 0.06 8.34
CA ASP A 129 -8.08 -1.20 7.93
C ASP A 129 -7.32 -1.87 6.77
N VAL A 130 -6.37 -1.14 6.14
CA VAL A 130 -5.54 -1.66 5.05
C VAL A 130 -4.46 -2.57 5.62
N THR A 131 -4.61 -3.87 5.39
CA THR A 131 -3.72 -4.91 5.93
C THR A 131 -2.63 -5.34 4.94
N TYR A 132 -2.89 -5.29 3.63
CA TYR A 132 -1.90 -5.59 2.59
C TYR A 132 -1.95 -4.58 1.45
N VAL A 133 -0.78 -4.33 0.86
CA VAL A 133 -0.63 -3.68 -0.45
C VAL A 133 -0.09 -4.74 -1.40
N CYS A 134 -0.83 -4.99 -2.47
CA CYS A 134 -0.59 -6.08 -3.39
C CYS A 134 -0.08 -5.53 -4.72
N ASP A 135 1.00 -6.13 -5.21
CA ASP A 135 1.52 -5.84 -6.54
C ASP A 135 0.57 -6.35 -7.61
N GLN A 136 0.21 -5.47 -8.55
CA GLN A 136 -0.80 -5.78 -9.56
C GLN A 136 -0.32 -6.82 -10.57
N ASP A 137 0.97 -6.81 -10.90
CA ASP A 137 1.57 -7.75 -11.85
C ASP A 137 1.61 -9.16 -11.25
N TYR A 138 1.99 -9.27 -9.97
CA TYR A 138 1.90 -10.50 -9.19
C TYR A 138 0.48 -11.06 -9.15
N LEU A 139 -0.52 -10.24 -8.80
CA LEU A 139 -1.92 -10.69 -8.72
C LEU A 139 -2.43 -11.17 -10.08
N THR A 140 -2.08 -10.45 -11.14
CA THR A 140 -2.45 -10.82 -12.52
C THR A 140 -1.79 -12.14 -12.92
N ALA A 141 -0.49 -12.29 -12.67
CA ALA A 141 0.26 -13.51 -12.97
C ALA A 141 -0.29 -14.72 -12.21
N PHE A 142 -0.52 -14.57 -10.91
CA PHE A 142 -1.09 -15.63 -10.08
C PHE A 142 -2.51 -16.01 -10.55
N GLY A 143 -3.36 -15.04 -10.86
CA GLY A 143 -4.72 -15.27 -11.34
C GLY A 143 -4.76 -15.97 -12.71
N LEU A 144 -3.90 -15.57 -13.63
CA LEU A 144 -3.74 -16.22 -14.94
C LEU A 144 -3.29 -17.67 -14.79
N ALA A 145 -2.30 -17.93 -13.94
CA ALA A 145 -1.82 -19.28 -13.66
C ALA A 145 -2.93 -20.16 -13.06
N GLN A 146 -3.69 -19.65 -12.09
CA GLN A 146 -4.82 -20.38 -11.51
C GLN A 146 -5.92 -20.68 -12.53
N THR A 147 -6.24 -19.69 -13.37
CA THR A 147 -7.24 -19.85 -14.44
C THR A 147 -6.82 -20.93 -15.41
N LEU A 148 -5.56 -20.90 -15.87
CA LEU A 148 -5.02 -21.92 -16.77
C LEU A 148 -5.09 -23.32 -16.16
N VAL A 149 -4.68 -23.48 -14.90
CA VAL A 149 -4.76 -24.77 -14.20
C VAL A 149 -6.21 -25.25 -14.07
N SER A 150 -7.14 -24.35 -13.75
CA SER A 150 -8.57 -24.66 -13.65
C SER A 150 -9.16 -25.08 -15.00
N ASP A 151 -8.81 -24.39 -16.08
CA ASP A 151 -9.29 -24.70 -17.42
C ASP A 151 -8.66 -25.99 -17.96
N MET A 152 -7.37 -26.24 -17.68
CA MET A 152 -6.70 -27.49 -17.99
C MET A 152 -7.34 -28.68 -17.26
N ALA A 153 -7.79 -28.50 -16.01
CA ALA A 153 -8.47 -29.53 -15.24
C ALA A 153 -9.84 -29.93 -15.82
N LYS A 154 -10.43 -29.10 -16.70
CA LYS A 154 -11.70 -29.40 -17.40
C LYS A 154 -11.48 -30.17 -18.70
N LEU A 155 -10.24 -30.25 -19.20
CA LEU A 155 -9.92 -30.96 -20.43
C LEU A 155 -10.03 -32.48 -20.23
N PRO A 156 -10.45 -33.23 -21.27
CA PRO A 156 -10.44 -34.69 -21.22
C PRO A 156 -9.00 -35.19 -21.10
N LYS A 157 -8.81 -36.34 -20.45
CA LYS A 157 -7.49 -36.99 -20.37
C LYS A 157 -6.91 -37.15 -21.78
N ILE A 158 -5.59 -37.04 -21.92
CA ILE A 158 -4.86 -37.12 -23.20
C ILE A 158 -5.31 -38.30 -24.08
N GLU A 159 -5.51 -39.48 -23.49
CA GLU A 159 -5.94 -40.70 -24.19
C GLU A 159 -7.36 -40.61 -24.77
N GLN A 160 -8.20 -39.74 -24.21
CA GLN A 160 -9.61 -39.55 -24.54
C GLN A 160 -9.85 -38.31 -25.40
N VAL A 161 -8.79 -37.56 -25.74
CA VAL A 161 -8.91 -36.37 -26.59
C VAL A 161 -9.38 -36.77 -27.99
N THR A 162 -10.38 -36.07 -28.47
CA THR A 162 -10.98 -36.24 -29.80
C THR A 162 -10.98 -34.92 -30.58
N ALA A 163 -11.38 -34.97 -31.86
CA ALA A 163 -11.46 -33.78 -32.69
C ALA A 163 -12.45 -32.72 -32.17
N SER A 164 -13.47 -33.10 -31.39
CA SER A 164 -14.43 -32.14 -30.80
C SER A 164 -13.83 -31.30 -29.68
N ASP A 165 -12.73 -31.74 -29.06
CA ASP A 165 -12.10 -31.04 -27.93
C ASP A 165 -11.10 -29.97 -28.40
N LYS A 166 -10.80 -29.94 -29.69
CA LYS A 166 -9.76 -29.11 -30.31
C LYS A 166 -9.86 -27.64 -29.92
N GLU A 167 -11.03 -27.03 -30.06
CA GLU A 167 -11.22 -25.60 -29.77
C GLU A 167 -10.95 -25.27 -28.29
N THR A 168 -11.44 -26.11 -27.39
CA THR A 168 -11.24 -25.94 -25.95
C THR A 168 -9.78 -26.09 -25.57
N ILE A 169 -9.08 -27.08 -26.14
CA ILE A 169 -7.65 -27.31 -25.91
C ILE A 169 -6.83 -26.14 -26.48
N GLU A 170 -7.11 -25.70 -27.71
CA GLU A 170 -6.43 -24.55 -28.33
C GLU A 170 -6.62 -23.27 -27.52
N LYS A 171 -7.80 -23.06 -26.91
CA LYS A 171 -8.04 -21.94 -26.01
C LYS A 171 -7.14 -21.98 -24.78
N VAL A 172 -6.98 -23.14 -24.15
CA VAL A 172 -6.09 -23.33 -22.98
C VAL A 172 -4.63 -23.14 -23.38
N LEU A 173 -4.20 -23.69 -24.52
CA LEU A 173 -2.85 -23.50 -25.03
C LEU A 173 -2.55 -22.03 -25.33
N LYS A 174 -3.52 -21.33 -25.93
CA LYS A 174 -3.42 -19.90 -26.20
C LYS A 174 -3.31 -19.08 -24.91
N GLN A 175 -4.04 -19.43 -23.85
CA GLN A 175 -3.87 -18.78 -22.55
C GLN A 175 -2.42 -18.87 -22.04
N TYR A 176 -1.75 -20.01 -22.23
CA TYR A 176 -0.33 -20.15 -21.89
C TYR A 176 0.59 -19.36 -22.81
N ASP A 177 0.33 -19.39 -24.13
CA ASP A 177 1.16 -18.70 -25.12
C ASP A 177 1.11 -17.17 -24.96
N ASP A 178 -0.05 -16.64 -24.60
CA ASP A 178 -0.28 -15.22 -24.35
C ASP A 178 0.39 -14.73 -23.04
N MET A 179 0.87 -15.64 -22.16
CA MET A 179 1.60 -15.26 -20.95
C MET A 179 3.04 -14.81 -21.24
N ASN A 180 3.50 -13.78 -20.53
CA ASN A 180 4.90 -13.37 -20.51
C ASN A 180 5.77 -14.28 -19.61
N ASP A 181 7.08 -14.07 -19.65
CA ASP A 181 8.05 -14.91 -18.91
C ASP A 181 7.81 -14.89 -17.39
N TYR A 182 7.52 -13.72 -16.83
CA TYR A 182 7.20 -13.59 -15.40
C TYR A 182 5.94 -14.37 -15.03
N GLN A 183 4.87 -14.24 -15.81
CA GLN A 183 3.61 -14.94 -15.59
C GLN A 183 3.77 -16.46 -15.68
N LYS A 184 4.58 -16.94 -16.63
CA LYS A 184 4.89 -18.37 -16.80
C LYS A 184 5.64 -18.95 -15.59
N THR A 185 6.37 -18.15 -14.80
CA THR A 185 7.07 -18.65 -13.60
C THR A 185 6.13 -19.18 -12.52
N PHE A 186 4.85 -18.79 -12.54
CA PHE A 186 3.83 -19.24 -11.60
C PHE A 186 3.29 -20.65 -11.93
N LEU A 187 3.65 -21.21 -13.08
CA LEU A 187 3.22 -22.53 -13.51
C LEU A 187 4.24 -23.59 -13.11
N SER A 188 3.75 -24.72 -12.61
CA SER A 188 4.62 -25.85 -12.30
C SER A 188 5.13 -26.52 -13.57
N LYS A 189 6.31 -27.15 -13.49
CA LYS A 189 6.87 -27.94 -14.60
C LYS A 189 5.90 -29.02 -15.10
N SER A 190 5.09 -29.58 -14.21
CA SER A 190 4.07 -30.59 -14.57
C SER A 190 2.94 -30.01 -15.40
N VAL A 191 2.48 -28.79 -15.09
CA VAL A 191 1.46 -28.10 -15.89
C VAL A 191 2.00 -27.81 -17.28
N VAL A 192 3.22 -27.27 -17.38
CA VAL A 192 3.88 -27.00 -18.66
C VAL A 192 4.04 -28.27 -19.48
N GLY A 193 4.51 -29.37 -18.88
CA GLY A 193 4.61 -30.67 -19.56
C GLY A 193 3.28 -31.19 -20.08
N SER A 194 2.20 -31.02 -19.30
CA SER A 194 0.85 -31.45 -19.72
C SER A 194 0.35 -30.65 -20.94
N LEU A 195 0.64 -29.35 -21.01
CA LEU A 195 0.28 -28.51 -22.16
C LEU A 195 0.99 -28.99 -23.44
N GLU A 196 2.26 -29.36 -23.34
CA GLU A 196 3.01 -29.91 -24.48
C GLU A 196 2.44 -31.26 -24.96
N GLU A 197 1.99 -32.11 -24.04
CA GLU A 197 1.29 -33.35 -24.39
C GLU A 197 -0.01 -33.07 -25.17
N TYR A 198 -0.80 -32.07 -24.73
CA TYR A 198 -2.00 -31.65 -25.46
C TYR A 198 -1.66 -31.08 -26.85
N ARG A 199 -0.59 -30.28 -26.98
CA ARG A 199 -0.11 -29.79 -28.30
C ARG A 199 0.22 -30.95 -29.23
N LYS A 200 1.00 -31.91 -28.75
CA LYS A 200 1.37 -33.10 -29.53
C LYS A 200 0.15 -33.90 -29.95
N LYS A 201 -0.80 -34.09 -29.03
CA LYS A 201 -2.04 -34.82 -29.30
C LYS A 201 -2.89 -34.14 -30.37
N LEU A 202 -3.02 -32.81 -30.35
CA LEU A 202 -3.71 -32.06 -31.40
C LEU A 202 -2.99 -32.17 -32.75
N ALA A 203 -1.66 -32.12 -32.77
CA ALA A 203 -0.88 -32.29 -33.99
C ALA A 203 -1.13 -33.66 -34.63
N GLU A 204 -1.07 -34.74 -33.84
CA GLU A 204 -1.39 -36.11 -34.27
C GLU A 204 -2.81 -36.22 -34.86
N LEU A 205 -3.80 -35.63 -34.20
CA LEU A 205 -5.20 -35.64 -34.67
C LEU A 205 -5.40 -34.83 -35.96
N SER A 206 -4.60 -33.80 -36.18
CA SER A 206 -4.62 -32.99 -37.41
C SER A 206 -3.89 -33.63 -38.60
N GLY A 207 -3.28 -34.82 -38.41
CA GLY A 207 -2.50 -35.50 -39.44
C GLY A 207 -1.13 -34.87 -39.69
N ASN A 208 -0.76 -33.83 -38.93
CA ASN A 208 0.54 -33.18 -39.00
C ASN A 208 1.42 -33.79 -37.90
N LYS A 209 2.20 -34.83 -38.23
CA LYS A 209 3.26 -35.30 -37.33
C LYS A 209 4.20 -34.12 -37.08
N ALA A 210 4.15 -33.55 -35.87
CA ALA A 210 5.15 -32.61 -35.43
C ALA A 210 6.51 -33.33 -35.48
N ASP A 211 7.42 -32.81 -36.28
CA ASP A 211 8.81 -33.25 -36.36
C ASP A 211 9.38 -33.21 -34.95
N ASP A 212 9.87 -34.36 -34.47
CA ASP A 212 10.64 -34.46 -33.24
C ASP A 212 11.89 -33.59 -33.42
N THR A 213 11.84 -32.34 -32.99
CA THR A 213 13.07 -31.56 -32.79
C THR A 213 13.66 -32.07 -31.49
N GLU A 214 14.48 -33.11 -31.65
CA GLU A 214 15.37 -33.65 -30.64
C GLU A 214 16.08 -32.49 -29.93
N ASN A 215 15.87 -32.40 -28.63
CA ASN A 215 16.71 -31.63 -27.74
C ASN A 215 18.03 -32.40 -27.60
N ALA A 216 18.87 -32.32 -28.63
CA ALA A 216 20.26 -32.74 -28.59
C ALA A 216 21.10 -31.53 -28.16
N ASP A 217 21.17 -31.29 -26.85
CA ASP A 217 22.26 -30.49 -26.29
C ASP A 217 23.16 -31.44 -25.49
N GLY A 218 24.00 -32.13 -26.25
CA GLY A 218 25.08 -32.99 -25.81
C GLY A 218 26.36 -32.57 -26.51
N ASP A 219 27.13 -31.75 -25.81
CA ASP A 219 28.59 -31.67 -25.86
C ASP A 219 29.27 -31.03 -27.09
N LYS A 220 29.91 -29.88 -26.85
CA LYS A 220 31.34 -29.67 -27.17
C LYS A 220 31.85 -28.31 -26.69
N ALA A 221 32.73 -28.33 -25.70
CA ALA A 221 33.84 -27.38 -25.61
C ALA A 221 35.03 -28.06 -24.91
N ASP A 222 35.87 -28.72 -25.71
CA ASP A 222 37.24 -29.08 -25.37
C ASP A 222 38.21 -28.22 -26.20
N GLY A 223 39.32 -27.81 -25.59
CA GLY A 223 40.45 -27.17 -26.25
C GLY A 223 41.01 -25.95 -25.51
N GLY A 224 41.80 -26.17 -24.46
CA GLY A 224 42.55 -25.13 -23.75
C GLY A 224 43.80 -24.62 -24.47
N ASN A 225 44.46 -23.59 -23.88
CA ASN A 225 45.81 -23.69 -23.31
C ASN A 225 46.29 -22.36 -22.67
N ASP A 226 46.98 -22.51 -21.52
CA ASP A 226 48.08 -21.72 -20.94
C ASP A 226 48.09 -20.17 -20.90
N THR A 227 48.33 -19.56 -19.75
CA THR A 227 49.70 -19.36 -19.19
C THR A 227 49.72 -18.61 -17.83
N ALA A 228 50.60 -19.10 -16.93
CA ALA A 228 51.52 -18.39 -16.03
C ALA A 228 51.00 -17.48 -14.87
N GLN A 229 51.30 -17.89 -13.62
CA GLN A 229 52.29 -17.31 -12.67
C GLN A 229 51.73 -16.16 -11.81
N ASP A 230 51.51 -16.40 -10.51
CA ASP A 230 52.46 -16.24 -9.39
C ASP A 230 52.45 -14.80 -8.85
N VAL A 231 52.48 -14.72 -7.51
CA VAL A 231 52.41 -13.58 -6.57
C VAL A 231 51.02 -13.06 -6.17
#